data_AF-A0A5E8CLU2-F1
#
_entry.id   AF-A0A5E8CLU2-F1
#
_cell.length_a   1.000
_cell.length_b   1.000
_cell.length_c   1.000
_cell.angle_alpha   90.00
_cell.angle_beta   90.00
_cell.angle_gamma   90.00
#
_symmetry.space_group_name_H-M   'P 1'
#
loop_
_entity.id
_entity.type
_entity.pdbx_description
1 polymer ?
#
loop_
_entity_poly.entity_id
_entity_poly.type
_entity_poly.pdbx_seq_one_letter_code
_entity_poly.pdbx_strand_id
1 'polypeptide(L)'
;MCDINIPYEKKIINKALKYAKSMEDFQYACWKPSMGFPNEDGPPFWKFNAPVPDLNIIKKNGVCCTGLANLVRRYLGLQIPGNVTLNKQKRSKYTGTTAEWFYYLKKNKRLEKIDFLKCYPKGTLLLQDYNPKDQGHVAITINSSKKGVLFSKQIHAIRDYCKKKKYSSVVIEKLIDYPKHTRYTHVCLPENWLLKN
;
A
#
# COMPACT_ATOMS: atom_id res chain seq x y z
N MET A 1 -10.19 -20.24 10.22
CA MET A 1 -9.90 -19.92 8.80
C MET A 1 -9.31 -18.52 8.76
N CYS A 2 -8.24 -18.27 8.00
CA CYS A 2 -7.60 -16.93 7.97
C CYS A 2 -8.18 -15.98 6.93
N ASP A 3 -8.90 -16.52 5.95
CA ASP A 3 -9.42 -15.74 4.83
C ASP A 3 -10.87 -15.31 5.09
N ILE A 4 -11.25 -14.23 4.41
CA ILE A 4 -12.62 -13.75 4.39
C ILE A 4 -13.51 -14.78 3.68
N ASN A 5 -14.56 -15.18 4.39
CA ASN A 5 -15.51 -16.20 3.94
C ASN A 5 -16.73 -15.61 3.20
N ILE A 6 -16.90 -14.29 3.21
CA ILE A 6 -18.00 -13.62 2.52
C ILE A 6 -17.69 -13.57 1.00
N PRO A 7 -18.47 -14.24 0.13
CA PRO A 7 -18.13 -14.40 -1.28
C PRO A 7 -17.92 -13.09 -2.04
N TYR A 8 -18.78 -12.10 -1.77
CA TYR A 8 -18.73 -10.79 -2.41
C TYR A 8 -17.44 -10.03 -2.07
N GLU A 9 -17.06 -10.00 -0.80
CA GLU A 9 -15.83 -9.38 -0.32
C GLU A 9 -14.59 -10.04 -0.94
N LYS A 10 -14.58 -11.37 -1.00
CA LYS A 10 -13.53 -12.15 -1.65
C LYS A 10 -13.38 -11.78 -3.13
N LYS A 11 -14.48 -11.51 -3.85
CA LYS A 11 -14.45 -11.05 -5.25
C LYS A 11 -13.78 -9.68 -5.38
N ILE A 12 -14.12 -8.72 -4.51
CA ILE A 12 -13.51 -7.37 -4.51
C ILE A 12 -12.01 -7.47 -4.23
N ILE A 13 -11.63 -8.21 -3.18
CA ILE A 13 -10.21 -8.38 -2.79
C ILE A 13 -9.42 -9.04 -3.91
N ASN A 14 -9.97 -10.07 -4.56
CA ASN A 14 -9.32 -10.69 -5.72
C ASN A 14 -9.14 -9.71 -6.88
N LYS A 15 -10.14 -8.86 -7.16
CA LYS A 15 -10.08 -7.82 -8.19
C LYS A 15 -8.95 -6.83 -7.88
N ALA A 16 -8.87 -6.38 -6.62
CA ALA A 16 -7.84 -5.47 -6.13
C ALA A 16 -6.43 -6.06 -6.27
N LEU A 17 -6.25 -7.31 -5.83
CA LEU A 17 -4.95 -8.00 -5.90
C LEU A 17 -4.55 -8.32 -7.34
N LYS A 18 -5.49 -8.64 -8.24
CA LYS A 18 -5.21 -8.83 -9.66
C LYS A 18 -4.68 -7.53 -10.28
N TYR A 19 -5.31 -6.41 -9.96
CA TYR A 19 -4.86 -5.10 -10.41
C TYR A 19 -3.51 -4.68 -9.79
N ALA A 20 -3.28 -4.96 -8.51
CA ALA A 20 -1.97 -4.73 -7.89
C ALA A 20 -0.86 -5.51 -8.62
N LYS A 21 -1.11 -6.79 -8.90
CA LYS A 21 -0.15 -7.68 -9.60
C LYS A 21 0.14 -7.26 -11.04
N SER A 22 -0.76 -6.58 -11.75
CA SER A 22 -0.47 -6.11 -13.10
C SER A 22 0.59 -5.01 -13.15
N MET A 23 1.02 -4.51 -11.98
CA MET A 23 2.10 -3.54 -11.84
C MET A 23 3.43 -4.19 -11.39
N GLU A 24 3.52 -5.52 -11.28
CA GLU A 24 4.80 -6.20 -11.04
C GLU A 24 5.86 -5.76 -12.07
N ASP A 25 7.09 -5.55 -11.61
CA ASP A 25 8.23 -5.01 -12.36
C ASP A 25 8.12 -3.54 -12.81
N PHE A 26 7.05 -2.82 -12.49
CA PHE A 26 6.98 -1.39 -12.77
C PHE A 26 8.04 -0.65 -11.95
N GLN A 27 8.69 0.36 -12.55
CA GLN A 27 9.79 1.05 -11.89
C GLN A 27 9.36 1.75 -10.61
N TYR A 28 10.23 1.73 -9.61
CA TYR A 28 10.05 2.54 -8.41
C TYR A 28 10.33 4.01 -8.72
N ALA A 29 9.32 4.85 -8.56
CA ALA A 29 9.47 6.29 -8.68
C ALA A 29 9.67 6.91 -7.30
N CYS A 30 10.90 7.39 -7.04
CA CYS A 30 11.29 7.94 -5.75
C CYS A 30 10.83 9.39 -5.61
N TRP A 31 10.17 9.70 -4.49
CA TRP A 31 9.98 11.08 -4.04
C TRP A 31 11.02 11.43 -2.98
N LYS A 32 11.48 12.68 -2.95
CA LYS A 32 12.34 13.22 -1.90
C LYS A 32 11.74 14.55 -1.42
N PRO A 33 11.81 14.89 -0.12
CA PRO A 33 11.34 16.18 0.38
C PRO A 33 11.93 17.38 -0.37
N SER A 34 13.18 17.27 -0.83
CA SER A 34 13.86 18.30 -1.63
C SER A 34 13.22 18.58 -2.99
N MET A 35 12.37 17.68 -3.50
CA MET A 35 11.62 17.87 -4.76
C MET A 35 10.37 18.73 -4.57
N GLY A 36 10.06 19.12 -3.33
CA GLY A 36 8.76 19.69 -2.98
C GLY A 36 7.67 18.63 -3.00
N PHE A 37 6.57 18.87 -2.28
CA PHE A 37 5.41 17.99 -2.40
C PHE A 37 4.67 18.29 -3.70
N PRO A 38 4.36 17.30 -4.56
CA PRO A 38 3.65 17.57 -5.80
C PRO A 38 2.32 18.21 -5.49
N ASN A 39 1.96 19.30 -6.16
CA ASN A 39 0.66 19.95 -5.97
C ASN A 39 -0.42 19.25 -6.81
N GLU A 40 -0.05 18.76 -7.98
CA GLU A 40 -0.94 18.10 -8.96
C GLU A 40 -1.05 16.60 -8.75
N ASP A 41 -2.05 15.99 -9.40
CA ASP A 41 -2.14 14.53 -9.47
C ASP A 41 -1.11 13.95 -10.43
N GLY A 42 -0.61 12.75 -10.14
CA GLY A 42 0.34 12.08 -11.01
C GLY A 42 1.37 11.25 -10.25
N PRO A 43 2.45 10.82 -10.92
CA PRO A 43 3.50 10.03 -10.29
C PRO A 43 4.23 10.82 -9.19
N PRO A 44 4.81 10.13 -8.20
CA PRO A 44 4.74 8.69 -7.99
C PRO A 44 3.51 8.26 -7.17
N PHE A 45 2.77 9.22 -6.62
CA PHE A 45 1.75 8.97 -5.58
C PHE A 45 0.36 8.70 -6.12
N TRP A 46 -0.02 9.25 -7.27
CA TRP A 46 -1.39 9.19 -7.80
C TRP A 46 -2.39 9.56 -6.70
N LYS A 47 -2.21 10.75 -6.12
CA LYS A 47 -2.76 11.11 -4.81
C LYS A 47 -4.20 11.59 -4.82
N PHE A 48 -4.82 11.87 -5.97
CA PHE A 48 -6.19 12.41 -6.04
C PHE A 48 -7.28 11.32 -6.19
N ASN A 49 -8.53 11.61 -5.81
CA ASN A 49 -9.65 10.72 -6.12
C ASN A 49 -10.06 10.93 -7.59
N ALA A 50 -9.31 10.32 -8.49
CA ALA A 50 -9.51 10.41 -9.93
C ALA A 50 -9.60 9.01 -10.54
N PRO A 51 -10.07 8.86 -11.79
CA PRO A 51 -9.97 7.61 -12.52
C PRO A 51 -8.54 7.05 -12.49
N VAL A 52 -8.45 5.73 -12.60
CA VAL A 52 -7.17 5.06 -12.73
C VAL A 52 -6.53 5.44 -14.09
N PRO A 53 -5.27 5.92 -14.11
CA PRO A 53 -4.57 6.18 -15.36
C PRO A 53 -4.25 4.86 -16.09
N ASP A 54 -4.02 4.94 -17.40
CA ASP A 54 -3.64 3.78 -18.21
C ASP A 54 -2.38 3.09 -17.66
N LEU A 55 -2.34 1.75 -17.71
CA LEU A 55 -1.22 0.98 -17.18
C LEU A 55 0.11 1.32 -17.86
N ASN A 56 0.12 1.72 -19.15
CA ASN A 56 1.33 2.16 -19.83
C ASN A 56 1.84 3.50 -19.29
N ILE A 57 0.93 4.41 -18.92
CA ILE A 57 1.28 5.68 -18.28
C ILE A 57 1.92 5.40 -16.91
N ILE A 58 1.33 4.50 -16.13
CA ILE A 58 1.88 4.12 -14.82
C ILE A 58 3.24 3.42 -15.00
N LYS A 59 3.36 2.49 -15.95
CA LYS A 59 4.61 1.77 -16.25
C LYS A 59 5.75 2.71 -16.65
N LYS A 60 5.45 3.70 -17.49
CA LYS A 60 6.42 4.71 -17.96
C LYS A 60 6.91 5.62 -16.83
N ASN A 61 6.03 6.03 -15.94
CA ASN A 61 6.35 7.02 -14.89
C ASN A 61 6.74 6.39 -13.55
N GLY A 62 6.46 5.11 -13.36
CA GLY A 62 6.71 4.38 -12.13
C GLY A 62 5.73 4.71 -10.99
N VAL A 63 5.97 4.08 -9.85
CA VAL A 63 5.11 4.18 -8.67
C VAL A 63 5.93 4.07 -7.37
N CYS A 64 5.53 4.77 -6.32
CA CYS A 64 6.09 4.57 -4.97
C CYS A 64 5.23 3.61 -4.14
N CYS A 65 5.66 3.27 -2.92
CA CYS A 65 4.96 2.29 -2.09
C CYS A 65 3.49 2.67 -1.82
N THR A 66 3.21 3.92 -1.46
CA THR A 66 1.83 4.38 -1.29
C THR A 66 1.12 4.65 -2.61
N GLY A 67 1.84 5.00 -3.68
CA GLY A 67 1.27 5.11 -5.02
C GLY A 67 0.60 3.82 -5.48
N LEU A 68 1.20 2.67 -5.17
CA LEU A 68 0.63 1.35 -5.45
C LEU A 68 -0.71 1.17 -4.72
N ALA A 69 -0.75 1.48 -3.41
CA ALA A 69 -1.97 1.38 -2.62
C ALA A 69 -3.06 2.38 -3.06
N ASN A 70 -2.65 3.59 -3.44
CA ASN A 70 -3.54 4.64 -3.95
C ASN A 70 -4.21 4.22 -5.27
N LEU A 71 -3.44 3.68 -6.22
CA LEU A 71 -3.97 3.16 -7.48
C LEU A 71 -4.94 1.99 -7.25
N VAL A 72 -4.64 1.09 -6.30
CA VAL A 72 -5.56 0.01 -5.93
C VAL A 72 -6.88 0.57 -5.38
N ARG A 73 -6.84 1.58 -4.51
CA ARG A 73 -8.08 2.23 -4.02
C ARG A 73 -8.85 2.92 -5.13
N ARG A 74 -8.19 3.66 -6.03
CA ARG A 74 -8.84 4.26 -7.22
C ARG A 74 -9.53 3.22 -8.08
N TYR A 75 -8.88 2.08 -8.32
CA TYR A 75 -9.44 1.00 -9.13
C TYR A 75 -10.72 0.40 -8.54
N LEU A 76 -10.89 0.50 -7.23
CA LEU A 76 -12.10 0.11 -6.52
C LEU A 76 -13.10 1.26 -6.33
N GLY A 77 -12.81 2.48 -6.81
CA GLY A 77 -13.64 3.66 -6.58
C GLY A 77 -13.60 4.17 -5.14
N LEU A 78 -12.55 3.81 -4.37
CA LEU A 78 -12.38 4.23 -2.98
C LEU A 78 -11.55 5.51 -2.88
N GLN A 79 -11.83 6.30 -1.84
CA GLN A 79 -11.14 7.55 -1.57
C GLN A 79 -9.72 7.31 -1.05
N ILE A 80 -8.74 8.08 -1.51
CA ILE A 80 -7.37 8.04 -1.00
C ILE A 80 -7.28 8.80 0.34
N PRO A 81 -6.55 8.27 1.34
CA PRO A 81 -6.28 9.00 2.58
C PRO A 81 -5.71 10.41 2.35
N GLY A 82 -6.24 11.39 3.08
CA GLY A 82 -5.97 12.82 2.91
C GLY A 82 -6.92 13.55 1.94
N ASN A 83 -7.67 12.81 1.10
CA ASN A 83 -8.81 13.34 0.31
C ASN A 83 -10.16 13.14 0.97
N VAL A 84 -10.22 12.30 2.01
CA VAL A 84 -11.45 12.07 2.74
C VAL A 84 -11.81 13.38 3.43
N THR A 85 -12.98 13.93 3.12
CA THR A 85 -13.55 15.10 3.82
C THR A 85 -14.00 14.66 5.22
N LEU A 86 -13.05 14.22 6.05
CA LEU A 86 -13.31 13.96 7.45
C LEU A 86 -13.55 15.33 8.10
N ASN A 87 -14.82 15.64 8.38
CA ASN A 87 -15.24 16.79 9.17
C ASN A 87 -14.99 18.18 8.54
N LYS A 88 -15.29 18.36 7.24
CA LYS A 88 -15.15 19.66 6.53
C LYS A 88 -13.73 20.26 6.54
N GLN A 89 -12.70 19.47 6.90
CA GLN A 89 -11.32 19.93 6.87
C GLN A 89 -10.79 20.04 5.44
N LYS A 90 -9.99 21.09 5.21
CA LYS A 90 -9.25 21.29 3.96
C LYS A 90 -8.36 20.08 3.70
N ARG A 91 -8.36 19.62 2.45
CA ARG A 91 -7.52 18.54 1.93
C ARG A 91 -6.07 18.69 2.42
N SER A 92 -5.50 17.61 2.98
CA SER A 92 -4.10 17.64 3.43
C SER A 92 -3.18 17.83 2.24
N LYS A 93 -2.19 18.73 2.38
CA LYS A 93 -1.13 18.85 1.38
C LYS A 93 -0.40 17.53 1.18
N TYR A 94 -0.36 16.62 2.16
CA TYR A 94 0.34 15.34 2.10
C TYR A 94 -0.52 14.15 1.68
N THR A 95 -1.69 14.41 1.07
CA THR A 95 -2.61 13.37 0.59
C THR A 95 -1.87 12.20 -0.08
N GLY A 96 -2.25 10.97 0.25
CA GLY A 96 -1.72 9.76 -0.39
C GLY A 96 -0.30 9.37 0.03
N THR A 97 0.30 10.07 0.99
CA THR A 97 1.59 9.69 1.61
C THR A 97 1.42 8.68 2.72
N THR A 98 2.53 8.06 3.15
CA THR A 98 2.52 7.10 4.27
C THR A 98 1.99 7.74 5.54
N ALA A 99 2.34 9.01 5.80
CA ALA A 99 1.86 9.76 6.96
C ALA A 99 0.33 9.90 6.96
N GLU A 100 -0.27 10.26 5.83
CA GLU A 100 -1.73 10.37 5.72
C GLU A 100 -2.43 9.02 5.80
N TRP A 101 -1.84 7.97 5.21
CA TRP A 101 -2.34 6.60 5.37
C TRP A 101 -2.37 6.19 6.84
N PHE A 102 -1.26 6.40 7.55
CA PHE A 102 -1.14 6.04 8.96
C PHE A 102 -2.11 6.86 9.82
N TYR A 103 -2.17 8.19 9.62
CA TYR A 103 -3.10 9.08 10.32
C TYR A 103 -4.56 8.65 10.11
N TYR A 104 -4.96 8.46 8.85
CA TYR A 104 -6.33 8.07 8.49
C TYR A 104 -6.72 6.74 9.12
N LEU A 105 -5.88 5.70 9.00
CA LEU A 105 -6.19 4.38 9.55
C LEU A 105 -6.19 4.39 11.08
N LYS A 106 -5.25 5.11 11.71
CA LYS A 106 -5.20 5.26 13.17
C LYS A 106 -6.42 5.99 13.72
N LYS A 107 -6.79 7.12 13.11
CA LYS A 107 -7.97 7.92 13.51
C LYS A 107 -9.26 7.11 13.43
N ASN A 108 -9.38 6.27 12.41
CA ASN A 108 -10.54 5.40 12.21
C ASN A 108 -10.48 4.08 13.01
N LYS A 109 -9.47 3.88 13.88
CA LYS A 109 -9.26 2.66 14.67
C LYS A 109 -9.16 1.39 13.80
N ARG A 110 -8.46 1.50 12.66
CA ARG A 110 -8.30 0.43 11.65
C ARG A 110 -6.92 -0.21 11.62
N LEU A 111 -6.01 0.23 12.50
CA LEU A 111 -4.67 -0.33 12.63
C LEU A 111 -4.59 -1.32 13.78
N GLU A 112 -3.96 -2.45 13.53
CA GLU A 112 -3.52 -3.40 14.54
C GLU A 112 -1.98 -3.41 14.57
N LYS A 113 -1.38 -3.65 15.74
CA LYS A 113 0.05 -3.97 15.79
C LYS A 113 0.30 -5.27 15.02
N ILE A 114 1.38 -5.32 14.25
CA ILE A 114 1.71 -6.54 13.52
C ILE A 114 2.19 -7.62 14.48
N ASP A 115 1.56 -8.78 14.40
CA ASP A 115 2.11 -10.06 14.84
C ASP A 115 2.58 -10.84 13.60
N PHE A 116 3.87 -11.15 13.55
CA PHE A 116 4.53 -11.80 12.42
C PHE A 116 4.17 -13.29 12.25
N LEU A 117 3.73 -13.94 13.33
CA LEU A 117 3.33 -15.34 13.37
C LEU A 117 1.80 -15.50 13.22
N LYS A 118 1.04 -14.42 13.42
CA LYS A 118 -0.40 -14.38 13.12
C LYS A 118 -0.67 -14.52 11.62
N CYS A 119 -1.69 -15.30 11.30
CA CYS A 119 -2.23 -15.44 9.95
C CYS A 119 -3.15 -14.25 9.64
N TYR A 120 -2.89 -13.50 8.57
CA TYR A 120 -3.80 -12.47 8.07
C TYR A 120 -4.41 -12.86 6.72
N PRO A 121 -5.63 -12.40 6.42
CA PRO A 121 -6.22 -12.57 5.09
C PRO A 121 -5.37 -11.90 4.02
N LYS A 122 -5.44 -12.43 2.79
CA LYS A 122 -4.87 -11.73 1.63
C LYS A 122 -5.52 -10.36 1.44
N GLY A 123 -4.77 -9.40 0.91
CA GLY A 123 -5.18 -8.01 0.80
C GLY A 123 -5.00 -7.23 2.10
N THR A 124 -4.36 -7.79 3.13
CA THR A 124 -3.97 -7.03 4.32
C THR A 124 -2.90 -6.01 3.94
N LEU A 125 -3.07 -4.76 4.38
CA LEU A 125 -2.07 -3.71 4.22
C LEU A 125 -1.05 -3.86 5.35
N LEU A 126 0.24 -3.93 5.01
CA LEU A 126 1.35 -3.86 5.96
C LEU A 126 1.88 -2.44 5.96
N LEU A 127 2.03 -1.83 7.14
CA LEU A 127 2.45 -0.44 7.28
C LEU A 127 3.64 -0.32 8.22
N GLN A 128 4.62 0.47 7.81
CA GLN A 128 5.57 1.10 8.71
C GLN A 128 5.14 2.54 8.93
N ASP A 129 5.10 2.95 10.20
CA ASP A 129 4.80 4.33 10.57
C ASP A 129 5.79 5.32 9.92
N TYR A 130 5.28 6.48 9.52
CA TYR A 130 6.12 7.52 8.94
C TYR A 130 7.06 8.06 10.02
N ASN A 131 8.35 8.09 9.70
CA ASN A 131 9.32 8.89 10.43
C ASN A 131 10.22 9.65 9.43
N PRO A 132 10.82 10.79 9.82
CA PRO A 132 11.64 11.58 8.92
C PRO A 132 12.88 10.86 8.36
N LYS A 133 13.33 9.75 9.00
CA LYS A 133 14.54 9.04 8.58
C LYS A 133 14.29 8.14 7.37
N ASP A 134 13.15 7.45 7.31
CA ASP A 134 12.86 6.46 6.26
C ASP A 134 11.52 6.63 5.54
N GLN A 135 10.70 7.62 5.93
CA GLN A 135 9.41 7.97 5.34
C GLN A 135 8.33 6.87 5.42
N GLY A 136 8.56 5.84 6.23
CA GLY A 136 7.68 4.67 6.35
C GLY A 136 7.64 3.81 5.07
N HIS A 137 6.71 2.86 5.04
CA HIS A 137 6.56 1.93 3.92
C HIS A 137 5.19 1.27 3.94
N VAL A 138 4.71 0.88 2.75
CA VAL A 138 3.43 0.18 2.59
C VAL A 138 3.61 -1.01 1.66
N ALA A 139 2.98 -2.13 2.02
CA ALA A 139 2.89 -3.33 1.22
C ALA A 139 1.51 -3.98 1.34
N ILE A 140 1.17 -4.87 0.40
CA ILE A 140 -0.12 -5.57 0.38
C ILE A 140 0.14 -7.07 0.38
N THR A 141 -0.49 -7.82 1.29
CA THR A 141 -0.37 -9.30 1.27
C THR A 141 -1.10 -9.88 0.06
N ILE A 142 -0.45 -10.80 -0.65
CA ILE A 142 -0.99 -11.46 -1.85
C ILE A 142 -1.72 -12.75 -1.51
N ASN A 143 -1.31 -13.43 -0.45
CA ASN A 143 -1.92 -14.65 0.05
C ASN A 143 -1.91 -14.68 1.59
N SER A 144 -2.81 -15.47 2.15
CA SER A 144 -2.77 -15.88 3.56
C SER A 144 -1.78 -17.04 3.74
N SER A 145 -1.26 -17.21 4.95
CA SER A 145 -0.40 -18.33 5.33
C SER A 145 -0.69 -18.75 6.77
N LYS A 146 -1.05 -20.02 6.97
CA LYS A 146 -1.29 -20.57 8.31
C LYS A 146 -0.05 -20.54 9.22
N LYS A 147 1.15 -20.39 8.64
CA LYS A 147 2.42 -20.26 9.38
C LYS A 147 2.70 -18.82 9.84
N GLY A 148 1.82 -17.88 9.53
CA GLY A 148 1.98 -16.45 9.81
C GLY A 148 2.38 -15.62 8.60
N VAL A 149 2.26 -14.30 8.75
CA VAL A 149 2.48 -13.33 7.66
C VAL A 149 3.91 -13.30 7.14
N LEU A 150 4.90 -13.72 7.94
CA LEU A 150 6.28 -13.90 7.46
C LEU A 150 6.36 -14.82 6.24
N PHE A 151 5.46 -15.81 6.16
CA PHE A 151 5.42 -16.80 5.09
C PHE A 151 4.42 -16.45 3.98
N SER A 152 3.70 -15.34 4.11
CA SER A 152 2.88 -14.77 3.04
C SER A 152 3.75 -14.05 2.02
N LYS A 153 3.31 -14.06 0.75
CA LYS A 153 3.82 -13.15 -0.27
C LYS A 153 3.22 -11.76 -0.04
N GLN A 154 4.02 -10.74 -0.27
CA GLN A 154 3.60 -9.34 -0.34
C GLN A 154 3.90 -8.77 -1.72
N ILE A 155 3.18 -7.74 -2.11
CA ILE A 155 3.54 -6.86 -3.22
C ILE A 155 3.83 -5.46 -2.65
N HIS A 156 4.92 -4.86 -3.09
CA HIS A 156 5.27 -3.49 -2.73
C HIS A 156 6.17 -2.86 -3.78
N ALA A 157 6.11 -1.53 -3.91
CA ALA A 157 7.07 -0.77 -4.69
C ALA A 157 8.22 -0.36 -3.78
N ILE A 158 9.45 -0.71 -4.14
CA ILE A 158 10.60 -0.45 -3.28
C ILE A 158 11.84 -0.05 -4.07
N ARG A 159 12.61 0.90 -3.51
CA ARG A 159 13.99 1.19 -3.89
C ARG A 159 14.89 0.93 -2.70
N ASP A 160 15.80 -0.01 -2.85
CA ASP A 160 16.71 -0.42 -1.78
C ASP A 160 17.89 -1.20 -2.37
N TYR A 161 18.92 -1.43 -1.56
CA TYR A 161 20.01 -2.34 -1.90
C TYR A 161 20.29 -3.20 -0.67
N CYS A 162 19.95 -4.49 -0.74
CA CYS A 162 20.07 -5.39 0.41
C CYS A 162 20.63 -6.74 -0.03
N LYS A 163 21.65 -7.24 0.68
CA LYS A 163 22.23 -8.59 0.49
C LYS A 163 22.49 -8.93 -0.99
N LYS A 164 23.12 -8.00 -1.73
CA LYS A 164 23.45 -8.09 -3.17
C LYS A 164 22.23 -8.05 -4.14
N LYS A 165 21.01 -7.90 -3.64
CA LYS A 165 19.80 -7.65 -4.45
C LYS A 165 19.51 -6.15 -4.50
N LYS A 166 19.48 -5.60 -5.70
CA LYS A 166 19.03 -4.23 -5.97
C LYS A 166 17.52 -4.24 -6.18
N TYR A 167 16.82 -3.43 -5.40
CA TYR A 167 15.39 -3.16 -5.56
C TYR A 167 15.22 -1.80 -6.23
N SER A 168 14.42 -1.77 -7.30
CA SER A 168 14.08 -0.53 -8.00
C SER A 168 12.75 -0.64 -8.74
N SER A 169 11.85 -1.49 -8.26
CA SER A 169 10.59 -1.83 -8.91
C SER A 169 9.52 -2.25 -7.90
N VAL A 170 8.31 -2.47 -8.41
CA VAL A 170 7.29 -3.27 -7.74
C VAL A 170 7.71 -4.74 -7.78
N VAL A 171 7.76 -5.37 -6.62
CA VAL A 171 8.17 -6.78 -6.50
C VAL A 171 7.15 -7.58 -5.71
N ILE A 172 7.04 -8.87 -6.05
CA ILE A 172 6.30 -9.87 -5.27
C ILE A 172 7.31 -10.85 -4.66
N GLU A 173 7.35 -10.92 -3.34
CA GLU A 173 8.23 -11.83 -2.62
C GLU A 173 7.61 -12.27 -1.29
N LYS A 174 8.13 -13.34 -0.68
CA LYS A 174 7.71 -13.66 0.70
C LYS A 174 8.22 -12.57 1.62
N LEU A 175 7.43 -12.26 2.64
CA LEU A 175 7.81 -11.26 3.62
C LEU A 175 9.16 -11.62 4.28
N ILE A 176 9.39 -12.87 4.66
CA ILE A 176 10.66 -13.31 5.26
C ILE A 176 11.89 -13.14 4.34
N ASP A 177 11.70 -13.15 3.01
CA ASP A 177 12.78 -12.98 2.04
C ASP A 177 13.17 -11.50 1.88
N TYR A 178 12.29 -10.57 2.28
CA TYR A 178 12.57 -9.15 2.30
C TYR A 178 13.49 -8.80 3.49
N PRO A 179 14.73 -8.31 3.27
CA PRO A 179 15.72 -8.15 4.35
C PRO A 179 15.32 -7.14 5.45
N LYS A 180 14.38 -6.24 5.17
CA LYS A 180 13.84 -5.27 6.13
C LYS A 180 12.40 -5.58 6.53
N HIS A 181 11.97 -6.84 6.50
CA HIS A 181 10.59 -7.22 6.84
C HIS A 181 10.13 -6.80 8.24
N THR A 182 11.05 -6.68 9.19
CA THR A 182 10.78 -6.19 10.55
C THR A 182 10.44 -4.69 10.61
N ARG A 183 10.56 -3.96 9.49
CA ARG A 183 10.20 -2.53 9.42
C ARG A 183 8.71 -2.29 9.56
N TYR A 184 7.86 -3.24 9.18
CA TYR A 184 6.42 -3.10 9.34
C TYR A 184 6.08 -3.13 10.83
N THR A 185 5.28 -2.18 11.27
CA THR A 185 4.88 -2.04 12.68
C THR A 185 3.39 -2.31 12.89
N HIS A 186 2.59 -2.14 11.83
CA HIS A 186 1.14 -2.27 11.88
C HIS A 186 0.59 -3.01 10.66
N VAL A 187 -0.63 -3.50 10.81
CA VAL A 187 -1.44 -4.03 9.71
C VAL A 187 -2.80 -3.36 9.68
N CYS A 188 -3.43 -3.35 8.50
CA CYS A 188 -4.83 -3.02 8.31
C CYS A 188 -5.50 -4.13 7.50
N LEU A 189 -6.50 -4.78 8.09
CA LEU A 189 -7.23 -5.87 7.45
C LEU A 189 -7.97 -5.39 6.19
N PRO A 190 -8.10 -6.21 5.13
CA PRO A 190 -8.67 -5.83 3.85
C PRO A 190 -10.08 -5.22 3.98
N GLU A 191 -10.92 -5.69 4.90
CA GLU A 191 -12.23 -5.11 5.14
C GLU A 191 -12.18 -3.65 5.57
N ASN A 192 -11.06 -3.20 6.16
CA ASN A 192 -10.90 -1.86 6.67
C ASN A 192 -10.27 -0.87 5.67
N TRP A 193 -9.74 -1.35 4.54
CA TRP A 193 -9.13 -0.46 3.53
C TRP A 193 -9.44 -0.81 2.07
N LEU A 194 -9.97 -1.99 1.76
CA LEU A 194 -10.42 -2.39 0.42
C LEU A 194 -11.93 -2.40 0.27
N LEU A 195 -12.68 -2.36 1.37
CA LEU A 195 -14.15 -2.50 1.35
C LEU A 195 -14.89 -1.28 1.90
N LYS A 196 -14.18 -0.28 2.46
CA LYS A 196 -14.79 0.93 3.04
C LYS A 196 -13.94 2.19 2.88
N ASN A 197 -14.63 3.33 2.80
CA ASN A 197 -14.05 4.68 2.91
C ASN A 197 -13.83 5.10 4.36
#